data_AF-A0A6A4XPU7-F1
#
_entry.id   AF-A0A6A4XPU7-F1
#
_cell.length_a   1.000
_cell.length_b   1.000
_cell.length_c   1.000
_cell.angle_alpha   90.00
_cell.angle_beta   90.00
_cell.angle_gamma   90.00
#
_symmetry.space_group_name_H-M   'P 1'
#
loop_
_entity.id
_entity.type
_entity.pdbx_description
1 polymer ?
#
loop_
_entity_poly.entity_id
_entity_poly.type
_entity_poly.pdbx_seq_one_letter_code
_entity_poly.pdbx_strand_id
1 'polypeptide(L)'
;MKRQAHPKAKTRHAKMRKADTVVERNWQRVLNWQSVLLSSDLLTGITSFQAYGLHEDMFVFVSLRNSTTKLSWREFLPTICRRIHAVLAPWLATHGASRLPKLFACFDNMFPLTMLHAIATSDLPLLHFLHENFEVFCHEQLLLLDTAAQLNNLLAL
;
A
#
# COMPACT_ATOMS: atom_id res chain seq x y z
N MET A 1 -66.04 -40.72 33.69
CA MET A 1 -64.67 -41.13 33.31
C MET A 1 -64.47 -40.93 31.81
N LYS A 2 -63.35 -40.29 31.41
CA LYS A 2 -62.73 -40.23 30.05
C LYS A 2 -63.49 -39.39 28.99
N ARG A 3 -62.87 -38.56 28.14
CA ARG A 3 -61.47 -38.21 27.82
C ARG A 3 -61.49 -36.88 27.04
N GLN A 4 -60.63 -35.91 27.38
CA GLN A 4 -60.31 -34.74 26.55
C GLN A 4 -59.32 -35.15 25.44
N ALA A 5 -59.58 -34.71 24.20
CA ALA A 5 -58.72 -34.94 23.05
C ALA A 5 -57.67 -33.82 22.89
N HIS A 6 -56.40 -34.20 22.76
CA HIS A 6 -55.26 -33.31 22.51
C HIS A 6 -55.15 -32.90 21.02
N PRO A 7 -54.85 -31.63 20.69
CA PRO A 7 -54.37 -31.24 19.38
C PRO A 7 -52.87 -30.91 19.44
N LYS A 8 -51.98 -31.81 18.97
CA LYS A 8 -50.52 -31.56 18.97
C LYS A 8 -49.78 -31.79 17.64
N ALA A 9 -50.46 -32.15 16.55
CA ALA A 9 -49.75 -32.55 15.31
C ALA A 9 -49.52 -31.42 14.28
N LYS A 10 -50.43 -30.44 14.13
CA LYS A 10 -50.35 -29.47 13.03
C LYS A 10 -49.36 -28.32 13.23
N THR A 11 -48.96 -28.04 14.47
CA THR A 11 -48.14 -26.86 14.81
C THR A 11 -46.65 -27.03 14.50
N ARG A 12 -46.15 -28.28 14.35
CA ARG A 12 -44.71 -28.55 14.13
C ARG A 12 -44.25 -28.22 12.70
N HIS A 13 -45.01 -28.58 11.67
CA HIS A 13 -44.60 -28.37 10.27
C HIS A 13 -44.58 -26.90 9.85
N ALA A 14 -45.53 -26.08 10.35
CA ALA A 14 -45.54 -24.64 10.07
C ALA A 14 -44.40 -23.88 10.74
N LYS A 15 -43.91 -24.37 11.90
CA LYS A 15 -42.80 -23.77 12.64
C LYS A 15 -41.44 -24.07 12.00
N MET A 16 -41.31 -25.25 11.38
CA MET A 16 -40.07 -25.68 10.71
C MET A 16 -39.82 -24.91 9.40
N ARG A 17 -40.85 -24.76 8.53
CA ARG A 17 -40.74 -23.94 7.31
C ARG A 17 -40.40 -22.46 7.57
N LYS A 18 -40.87 -21.90 8.69
CA LYS A 18 -40.52 -20.51 9.07
C LYS A 18 -39.08 -20.40 9.55
N ALA A 19 -38.56 -21.40 10.26
CA ALA A 19 -37.17 -21.41 10.73
C ALA A 19 -36.18 -21.44 9.56
N ASP A 20 -36.44 -22.27 8.55
CA ASP A 20 -35.58 -22.38 7.36
C ASP A 20 -35.49 -21.04 6.60
N THR A 21 -36.62 -20.33 6.43
CA THR A 21 -36.62 -19.01 5.77
C THR A 21 -35.95 -17.88 6.57
N VAL A 22 -35.77 -18.05 7.89
CA VAL A 22 -35.09 -17.06 8.75
C VAL A 22 -33.59 -17.29 8.72
N VAL A 23 -33.16 -18.56 8.71
CA VAL A 23 -31.76 -18.94 8.57
C VAL A 23 -31.22 -18.52 7.19
N GLU A 24 -31.95 -18.80 6.11
CA GLU A 24 -31.57 -18.40 4.74
C GLU A 24 -31.41 -16.87 4.60
N ARG A 25 -32.33 -16.10 5.19
CA ARG A 25 -32.27 -14.63 5.20
C ARG A 25 -31.10 -14.10 6.02
N ASN A 26 -30.71 -14.79 7.09
CA ASN A 26 -29.54 -14.41 7.87
C ASN A 26 -28.24 -14.68 7.11
N TRP A 27 -28.14 -15.77 6.34
CA TRP A 27 -26.96 -16.03 5.50
C TRP A 27 -26.80 -15.01 4.36
N GLN A 28 -27.90 -14.60 3.73
CA GLN A 28 -27.86 -13.52 2.73
C GLN A 28 -27.43 -12.17 3.32
N ARG A 29 -27.77 -11.90 4.59
CA ARG A 29 -27.28 -10.72 5.30
C ARG A 29 -25.76 -10.83 5.54
N VAL A 30 -25.26 -11.98 6.01
CA VAL A 30 -23.82 -12.28 6.28
C VAL A 30 -22.91 -12.09 5.07
N LEU A 31 -23.37 -12.47 3.89
CA LEU A 31 -22.58 -12.33 2.68
C LEU A 31 -22.55 -10.89 2.11
N ASN A 32 -23.49 -10.03 2.53
CA ASN A 32 -23.67 -8.70 1.93
C ASN A 32 -22.76 -7.62 2.51
N TRP A 33 -22.24 -7.79 3.73
CA TRP A 33 -21.36 -6.76 4.31
C TRP A 33 -19.94 -6.87 3.80
N GLN A 34 -19.47 -8.09 3.52
CA GLN A 34 -18.15 -8.30 2.93
C GLN A 34 -18.09 -7.72 1.51
N SER A 35 -19.14 -7.88 0.70
CA SER A 35 -19.20 -7.27 -0.63
C SER A 35 -19.24 -5.74 -0.58
N VAL A 36 -19.90 -5.16 0.43
CA VAL A 36 -19.91 -3.70 0.66
C VAL A 36 -18.53 -3.20 1.12
N LEU A 37 -17.90 -3.88 2.08
CA LEU A 37 -16.57 -3.52 2.60
C LEU A 37 -15.45 -3.69 1.57
N LEU A 38 -15.59 -4.64 0.65
CA LEU A 38 -14.63 -4.88 -0.44
C LEU A 38 -14.98 -4.13 -1.72
N SER A 39 -16.05 -3.32 -1.74
CA SER A 39 -16.35 -2.48 -2.90
C SER A 39 -15.24 -1.44 -3.09
N SER A 40 -14.79 -1.25 -4.34
CA SER A 40 -13.65 -0.39 -4.68
C SER A 40 -13.82 1.03 -4.13
N ASP A 41 -15.02 1.59 -4.24
CA ASP A 41 -15.33 2.94 -3.76
C ASP A 41 -15.18 3.06 -2.24
N LEU A 42 -15.71 2.09 -1.49
CA LEU A 42 -15.67 2.10 -0.03
C LEU A 42 -14.26 1.79 0.50
N LEU A 43 -13.55 0.88 -0.15
CA LEU A 43 -12.17 0.54 0.19
C LEU A 43 -11.23 1.72 -0.08
N THR A 44 -11.44 2.46 -1.17
CA THR A 44 -10.73 3.72 -1.47
C THR A 44 -11.00 4.77 -0.40
N GLY A 45 -12.26 4.90 0.03
CA GLY A 45 -12.64 5.74 1.16
C GLY A 45 -11.92 5.35 2.45
N ILE A 46 -12.00 4.08 2.86
CA ILE A 46 -11.36 3.59 4.11
C ILE A 46 -9.85 3.78 4.08
N THR A 47 -9.19 3.41 2.98
CA THR A 47 -7.73 3.54 2.83
C THR A 47 -7.27 4.99 2.81
N SER A 48 -8.11 5.94 2.34
CA SER A 48 -7.79 7.36 2.40
C SER A 48 -7.71 7.94 3.83
N PHE A 49 -8.42 7.34 4.79
CA PHE A 49 -8.42 7.75 6.21
C PHE A 49 -7.47 6.94 7.10
N GLN A 50 -6.93 5.84 6.60
CA GLN A 50 -5.86 5.13 7.30
C GLN A 50 -4.55 5.86 7.03
N ALA A 51 -3.88 6.36 8.08
CA ALA A 51 -2.60 7.06 7.96
C ALA A 51 -1.52 6.23 7.21
N TYR A 52 -1.66 4.90 7.23
CA TYR A 52 -0.81 3.92 6.54
C TYR A 52 -1.53 3.18 5.40
N GLY A 53 -2.66 3.70 4.92
CA GLY A 53 -3.42 3.12 3.82
C GLY A 53 -2.58 3.11 2.56
N LEU A 54 -2.00 1.95 2.24
CA LEU A 54 -1.25 1.74 1.02
C LEU A 54 -2.22 1.79 -0.15
N HIS A 55 -2.07 2.79 -1.01
CA HIS A 55 -2.79 2.83 -2.27
C HIS A 55 -2.30 1.70 -3.19
N GLU A 56 -3.18 1.20 -4.07
CA GLU A 56 -2.89 0.06 -4.96
C GLU A 56 -1.62 0.29 -5.81
N ASP A 57 -1.41 1.53 -6.26
CA ASP A 57 -0.23 1.94 -7.02
C ASP A 57 1.10 1.83 -6.24
N MET A 58 1.04 1.80 -4.90
CA MET A 58 2.21 1.79 -4.04
C MET A 58 2.63 0.39 -3.58
N PHE A 59 1.86 -0.66 -3.92
CA PHE A 59 2.21 -2.04 -3.56
C PHE A 59 3.54 -2.50 -4.16
N VAL A 60 3.93 -1.93 -5.31
CA VAL A 60 5.21 -2.26 -5.96
C VAL A 60 6.42 -2.00 -5.05
N PHE A 61 6.33 -1.02 -4.15
CA PHE A 61 7.39 -0.64 -3.22
C PHE A 61 7.49 -1.52 -1.98
N VAL A 62 6.46 -2.35 -1.70
CA VAL A 62 6.51 -3.32 -0.58
C VAL A 62 7.65 -4.32 -0.77
N SER A 63 7.91 -4.74 -2.01
CA SER A 63 9.03 -5.62 -2.35
C SER A 63 10.40 -4.96 -2.13
N LEU A 64 10.47 -3.64 -2.37
CA LEU A 64 11.69 -2.85 -2.24
C LEU A 64 12.04 -2.61 -0.76
N ARG A 65 11.03 -2.30 0.07
CA ARG A 65 11.16 -2.12 1.54
C ARG A 65 11.84 -3.31 2.23
N ASN A 66 11.48 -4.53 1.84
CA ASN A 66 12.02 -5.75 2.46
C ASN A 66 13.46 -6.08 2.04
N SER A 67 13.92 -5.52 0.92
CA SER A 67 15.25 -5.81 0.35
C SER A 67 16.35 -4.91 0.88
N THR A 68 16.02 -3.67 1.24
CA THR A 68 17.01 -2.64 1.61
C THR A 68 17.49 -2.75 3.06
N THR A 69 16.78 -3.49 3.92
CA THR A 69 17.17 -3.69 5.33
C THR A 69 18.33 -4.68 5.52
N LYS A 70 18.76 -5.38 4.46
CA LYS A 70 19.76 -6.47 4.55
C LYS A 70 21.05 -6.24 3.77
N LEU A 71 21.18 -5.14 3.04
CA LEU A 71 22.29 -4.94 2.10
C LEU A 71 23.19 -3.78 2.54
N SER A 72 24.50 -4.03 2.57
CA SER A 72 25.52 -2.97 2.63
C SER A 72 25.46 -2.15 1.34
N TRP A 73 25.08 -0.88 1.45
CA TRP A 73 24.89 0.03 0.31
C TRP A 73 26.15 0.19 -0.57
N ARG A 74 27.34 -0.01 0.00
CA ARG A 74 28.62 0.20 -0.69
C ARG A 74 29.01 -0.93 -1.65
N GLU A 75 28.64 -2.17 -1.35
CA GLU A 75 29.06 -3.33 -2.16
C GLU A 75 28.12 -3.63 -3.33
N PHE A 76 26.87 -3.15 -3.27
CA PHE A 76 25.82 -3.49 -4.23
C PHE A 76 25.16 -2.29 -4.91
N LEU A 77 25.78 -1.11 -4.85
CA LEU A 77 25.19 0.14 -5.33
C LEU A 77 24.59 0.05 -6.76
N PRO A 78 25.29 -0.49 -7.78
CA PRO A 78 24.72 -0.58 -9.13
C PRO A 78 23.48 -1.49 -9.19
N THR A 79 23.48 -2.58 -8.42
CA THR A 79 22.35 -3.53 -8.36
C THR A 79 21.15 -2.89 -7.68
N ILE A 80 21.39 -2.12 -6.61
CA ILE A 80 20.37 -1.37 -5.89
C ILE A 80 19.78 -0.28 -6.79
N CYS A 81 20.61 0.54 -7.44
CA CYS A 81 20.15 1.57 -8.38
C CYS A 81 19.28 0.99 -9.49
N ARG A 82 19.68 -0.15 -10.07
CA ARG A 82 18.87 -0.83 -11.10
C ARG A 82 17.51 -1.30 -10.58
N ARG A 83 17.45 -1.86 -9.35
CA ARG A 83 16.20 -2.30 -8.74
C ARG A 83 15.28 -1.12 -8.44
N ILE A 84 15.82 -0.03 -7.90
CA ILE A 84 15.05 1.18 -7.64
C ILE A 84 14.53 1.74 -8.96
N HIS A 85 15.40 1.87 -9.97
CA HIS A 85 15.02 2.39 -11.28
C HIS A 85 13.90 1.57 -11.94
N ALA A 86 13.98 0.23 -11.87
CA ALA A 86 12.97 -0.66 -12.45
C ALA A 86 11.56 -0.46 -11.86
N VAL A 87 11.44 0.03 -10.62
CA VAL A 87 10.15 0.25 -9.95
C VAL A 87 9.76 1.72 -10.00
N LEU A 88 10.69 2.61 -9.68
CA LEU A 88 10.42 4.03 -9.48
C LEU A 88 10.23 4.79 -10.79
N ALA A 89 10.99 4.46 -11.85
CA ALA A 89 10.87 5.13 -13.14
C ALA A 89 9.47 4.95 -13.79
N PRO A 90 8.91 3.73 -13.94
CA PRO A 90 7.57 3.58 -14.50
C PRO A 90 6.47 4.16 -13.59
N TRP A 91 6.66 4.10 -12.28
CA TRP A 91 5.71 4.68 -11.33
C TRP A 91 5.69 6.22 -11.42
N LEU A 92 6.86 6.86 -11.46
CA LEU A 92 6.99 8.30 -11.66
C LEU A 92 6.44 8.75 -13.02
N ALA A 93 6.66 7.97 -14.08
CA ALA A 93 6.07 8.27 -15.40
C ALA A 93 4.54 8.23 -15.39
N THR A 94 3.94 7.39 -14.53
CA THR A 94 2.49 7.20 -14.45
C THR A 94 1.82 8.21 -13.52
N HIS A 95 2.42 8.50 -12.36
CA HIS A 95 1.79 9.28 -11.29
C HIS A 95 2.42 10.67 -11.08
N GLY A 96 3.63 10.90 -11.59
CA GLY A 96 4.37 12.14 -11.44
C GLY A 96 4.98 12.36 -10.06
N ALA A 97 5.81 13.40 -9.95
CA ALA A 97 6.51 13.76 -8.72
C ALA A 97 5.57 14.26 -7.60
N SER A 98 4.39 14.80 -7.95
CA SER A 98 3.39 15.28 -6.98
C SER A 98 2.85 14.18 -6.05
N ARG A 99 3.02 12.90 -6.41
CA ARG A 99 2.62 11.74 -5.60
C ARG A 99 3.68 11.31 -4.58
N LEU A 100 4.91 11.80 -4.71
CA LEU A 100 6.03 11.49 -3.81
C LEU A 100 5.79 11.83 -2.33
N PRO A 101 5.16 12.97 -1.95
CA PRO A 101 4.88 13.25 -0.55
C PRO A 101 4.05 12.14 0.12
N LYS A 102 3.07 11.60 -0.60
CA LYS A 102 2.25 10.49 -0.09
C LYS A 102 3.06 9.20 -0.02
N LEU A 103 3.90 8.93 -1.02
CA LEU A 103 4.80 7.76 -1.02
C LEU A 103 5.73 7.77 0.20
N PHE A 104 6.31 8.93 0.53
CA PHE A 104 7.21 9.06 1.69
C PHE A 104 6.47 8.96 3.02
N ALA A 105 5.22 9.44 3.10
CA ALA A 105 4.38 9.21 4.27
C ALA A 105 4.01 7.73 4.48
N CYS A 106 3.94 6.94 3.40
CA CYS A 106 3.64 5.51 3.47
C CYS A 106 4.88 4.62 3.71
N PHE A 107 6.08 5.10 3.34
CA PHE A 107 7.32 4.34 3.42
C PHE A 107 8.50 5.22 3.87
N ASP A 108 8.94 5.03 5.11
CA ASP A 108 10.02 5.82 5.73
C ASP A 108 11.35 5.77 4.96
N ASN A 109 11.64 4.67 4.26
CA ASN A 109 12.88 4.47 3.52
C ASN A 109 12.84 4.93 2.06
N MET A 110 11.69 5.43 1.56
CA MET A 110 11.55 5.78 0.14
C MET A 110 12.18 7.12 -0.23
N PHE A 111 12.28 8.07 0.71
CA PHE A 111 12.96 9.34 0.46
C PHE A 111 14.43 9.15 0.04
N PRO A 112 15.30 8.48 0.84
CA PRO A 112 16.70 8.29 0.46
C PRO A 112 16.86 7.43 -0.81
N LEU A 113 15.96 6.48 -1.05
CA LEU A 113 15.93 5.68 -2.28
C LEU A 113 15.60 6.51 -3.52
N THR A 114 14.65 7.43 -3.42
CA THR A 114 14.25 8.33 -4.50
C THR A 114 15.37 9.33 -4.79
N MET A 115 16.03 9.84 -3.75
CA MET A 115 17.21 10.70 -3.89
C MET A 115 18.35 9.98 -4.61
N LEU A 116 18.66 8.74 -4.19
CA LEU A 116 19.69 7.92 -4.85
C LEU A 116 19.35 7.65 -6.32
N HIS A 117 18.08 7.39 -6.63
CA HIS A 117 17.63 7.23 -8.01
C HIS A 117 17.88 8.49 -8.84
N ALA A 118 17.46 9.65 -8.33
CA ALA A 118 17.58 10.91 -9.03
C ALA A 118 19.05 11.27 -9.31
N ILE A 119 19.96 11.02 -8.36
CA ILE A 119 21.41 11.14 -8.56
C ILE A 119 21.91 10.10 -9.56
N ALA A 120 21.48 8.85 -9.49
CA ALA A 120 21.95 7.81 -10.39
C ALA A 120 21.51 8.02 -11.85
N THR A 121 20.39 8.71 -12.07
CA THR A 121 19.85 9.01 -13.40
C THR A 121 20.13 10.43 -13.88
N SER A 122 20.83 11.26 -13.09
CA SER A 122 21.00 12.69 -13.36
C SER A 122 19.67 13.45 -13.56
N ASP A 123 18.61 13.07 -12.84
CA ASP A 123 17.29 13.70 -12.96
C ASP A 123 17.23 14.98 -12.12
N LEU A 124 17.76 16.07 -12.69
CA LEU A 124 17.82 17.39 -12.04
C LEU A 124 16.42 17.95 -11.68
N PRO A 125 15.38 17.84 -12.54
CA PRO A 125 14.04 18.25 -12.16
C PRO A 125 13.51 17.54 -10.91
N LEU A 126 13.73 16.22 -10.82
CA LEU A 126 13.34 15.44 -9.64
C LEU A 126 14.13 15.86 -8.40
N LEU A 127 15.44 16.09 -8.53
CA LEU A 127 16.28 16.59 -7.44
C LEU A 127 15.81 17.96 -6.93
N HIS A 128 15.51 18.89 -7.84
CA HIS A 128 15.00 20.20 -7.47
C HIS A 128 13.67 20.10 -6.73
N PHE A 129 12.74 19.28 -7.25
CA PHE A 129 11.47 19.03 -6.59
C PHE A 129 11.66 18.46 -5.17
N LEU A 130 12.57 17.50 -5.01
CA LEU A 130 12.88 16.91 -3.71
C LEU A 130 13.48 17.94 -2.75
N HIS A 131 14.37 18.80 -3.24
CA HIS A 131 15.01 19.85 -2.43
C HIS A 131 14.03 20.94 -1.97
N GLU A 132 13.11 21.36 -2.84
CA GLU A 132 12.13 22.41 -2.53
C GLU A 132 11.01 21.94 -1.60
N ASN A 133 10.58 20.68 -1.72
CA ASN A 133 9.37 20.18 -1.05
C ASN A 133 9.67 19.39 0.23
N PHE A 134 10.90 18.93 0.41
CA PHE A 134 11.30 18.16 1.57
C PHE A 134 12.55 18.78 2.16
N GLU A 135 12.44 19.31 3.38
CA GLU A 135 13.61 19.66 4.17
C GLU A 135 14.49 18.42 4.24
N VAL A 136 15.73 18.54 3.74
CA VAL A 136 16.68 17.44 3.66
C VAL A 136 17.13 17.09 5.08
N PHE A 137 16.27 16.40 5.84
CA PHE A 137 16.66 15.74 7.07
C PHE A 137 17.49 14.54 6.67
N CYS A 138 18.78 14.79 6.43
CA CYS A 138 19.79 13.77 6.29
C CYS A 138 19.93 13.02 7.63
N HIS A 139 18.98 12.17 7.95
CA HIS A 139 19.19 11.08 8.89
C HIS A 139 20.06 10.07 8.14
N GLU A 140 21.37 10.16 8.41
CA GLU A 140 22.50 9.45 7.78
C GLU A 140 23.10 10.11 6.51
N GLN A 141 23.85 11.20 6.77
CA GLN A 141 24.64 12.04 5.85
C GLN A 141 25.79 11.36 5.06
N LEU A 142 25.88 10.04 4.94
CA LEU A 142 27.17 9.41 4.58
C LEU A 142 27.27 8.68 3.23
N LEU A 143 26.33 8.87 2.29
CA LEU A 143 26.48 8.24 0.97
C LEU A 143 26.09 9.09 -0.25
N LEU A 144 25.45 10.26 -0.15
CA LEU A 144 25.03 11.00 -1.35
C LEU A 144 26.21 11.59 -2.13
N LEU A 145 27.17 12.21 -1.42
CA LEU A 145 28.39 12.73 -2.04
C LEU A 145 29.30 11.60 -2.54
N ASP A 146 29.47 10.54 -1.75
CA ASP A 146 30.27 9.38 -2.14
C ASP A 146 29.65 8.66 -3.36
N THR A 147 28.32 8.55 -3.44
CA THR A 147 27.61 7.92 -4.58
C THR A 147 27.65 8.81 -5.82
N ALA A 148 27.43 10.12 -5.69
CA ALA A 148 27.60 11.06 -6.80
C ALA A 148 29.03 11.03 -7.33
N ALA A 149 30.03 10.99 -6.46
CA ALA A 149 31.45 10.85 -6.84
C ALA A 149 31.71 9.49 -7.51
N GLN A 150 31.19 8.38 -6.96
CA GLN A 150 31.35 7.03 -7.51
C GLN A 150 30.66 6.86 -8.87
N LEU A 151 29.59 7.61 -9.12
CA LEU A 151 28.84 7.61 -10.38
C LEU A 151 29.32 8.72 -11.35
N ASN A 152 30.35 9.49 -10.98
CA ASN A 152 30.87 10.65 -11.71
C ASN A 152 29.80 11.69 -12.08
N ASN A 153 28.85 11.91 -11.17
CA ASN A 153 27.69 12.77 -11.36
C ASN A 153 27.62 13.89 -10.31
N LEU A 154 28.71 14.65 -10.19
CA LEU A 154 28.85 15.74 -9.23
C LEU A 154 27.91 16.93 -9.51
N LEU A 155 27.33 17.02 -10.71
CA LEU A 155 26.36 18.07 -11.07
C LEU A 155 24.98 17.86 -10.43
N ALA A 156 24.71 16.67 -9.87
CA ALA A 156 23.44 16.29 -9.26
C ALA A 156 23.35 16.61 -7.76
N LEU A 157 24.31 17.37 -7.23
CA LEU A 157 24.47 17.75 -5.83
C LEU A 157 24.34 19.27 -5.67
#